data_AF-A0A923WK43-F1
#
_entry.id   AF-A0A923WK43-F1
#
_cell.length_a   1.000
_cell.length_b   1.000
_cell.length_c   1.000
_cell.angle_alpha   90.00
_cell.angle_beta   90.00
_cell.angle_gamma   90.00
#
_symmetry.space_group_name_H-M   'P 1'
#
loop_
_entity.id
_entity.type
_entity.pdbx_description
1 polymer ?
#
loop_
_entity_poly.entity_id
_entity_poly.type
_entity_poly.pdbx_seq_one_letter_code
_entity_poly.pdbx_strand_id
1 'polypeptide(L)'
;ITKEQYAVLCGYIQHSFKKDSNNHIITVPHDSRYYNGNFYDANGSYSLFKSCNTWVNIGLKKSDISTCLWTPFDWPLLNVYK
;
A
#
# COMPACT_ATOMS: atom_id res chain seq x y z
N ILE A 1 13.00 -11.96 2.60
CA ILE A 1 12.28 -11.06 3.54
C ILE A 1 12.44 -11.64 4.93
N THR A 2 13.00 -10.90 5.88
CA THR A 2 13.10 -11.33 7.28
C THR A 2 11.78 -11.08 8.03
N LYS A 3 11.65 -11.63 9.24
CA LYS A 3 10.44 -11.41 10.06
C LYS A 3 10.25 -9.94 10.42
N GLU A 4 11.35 -9.23 10.65
CA GLU A 4 11.40 -7.83 11.02
C GLU A 4 10.93 -6.96 9.84
N GLN A 5 11.46 -7.23 8.64
CA GLN A 5 11.04 -6.54 7.41
C GLN A 5 9.54 -6.73 7.14
N TYR A 6 9.04 -7.97 7.32
CA TYR A 6 7.62 -8.27 7.18
C TYR A 6 6.76 -7.51 8.21
N ALA A 7 7.17 -7.47 9.48
CA ALA A 7 6.44 -6.75 10.52
C ALA A 7 6.35 -5.25 10.23
N VAL A 8 7.43 -4.63 9.75
CA VAL A 8 7.45 -3.22 9.35
C VAL A 8 6.50 -2.97 8.17
N LEU A 9 6.50 -3.87 7.17
CA LEU A 9 5.61 -3.78 6.02
C LEU A 9 4.14 -3.88 6.44
N CYS A 10 3.79 -4.83 7.29
CA CYS A 10 2.44 -4.96 7.85
C CYS A 10 2.03 -3.69 8.61
N GLY A 11 2.93 -3.14 9.41
CA GLY A 11 2.71 -1.85 10.09
C GLY A 11 2.42 -0.74 9.10
N TYR A 12 3.21 -0.58 8.04
CA TYR A 12 2.98 0.41 7.00
C TYR A 12 1.60 0.28 6.33
N ILE A 13 1.20 -0.96 5.99
CA ILE A 13 -0.11 -1.24 5.39
C ILE A 13 -1.24 -0.88 6.37
N GLN A 14 -1.12 -1.28 7.63
CA GLN A 14 -2.12 -0.97 8.66
C GLN A 14 -2.30 0.53 8.89
N HIS A 15 -1.21 1.31 8.86
CA HIS A 15 -1.26 2.77 8.98
C HIS A 15 -1.81 3.47 7.73
N SER A 16 -1.88 2.77 6.60
CA SER A 16 -2.44 3.33 5.36
C SER A 16 -3.96 3.43 5.43
N PHE A 17 -4.62 2.61 6.25
CA PHE A 17 -6.07 2.63 6.41
C PHE A 17 -6.54 3.74 7.36
N LYS A 18 -7.67 4.36 7.00
CA LYS A 18 -8.41 5.24 7.89
C LYS A 18 -9.16 4.40 8.90
N LYS A 19 -9.23 4.89 10.14
CA LYS A 19 -9.90 4.21 11.25
C LYS A 19 -10.99 5.07 11.85
N ASP A 20 -12.01 4.44 12.40
CA ASP A 20 -13.09 5.09 13.14
C ASP A 20 -12.66 5.49 14.57
N SER A 21 -13.58 6.05 15.35
CA SER A 21 -13.34 6.43 16.74
C SER A 21 -13.01 5.24 17.66
N ASN A 22 -13.32 4.02 17.23
CA ASN A 22 -13.07 2.78 17.95
C ASN A 22 -11.82 2.05 17.42
N ASN A 23 -11.02 2.71 16.57
CA ASN A 23 -9.81 2.17 15.95
C ASN A 23 -10.05 0.99 14.99
N HIS A 24 -11.26 0.84 14.45
CA HIS A 24 -11.57 -0.12 13.39
C HIS A 24 -11.33 0.46 12.00
N ILE A 25 -10.84 -0.35 11.06
CA ILE A 25 -10.68 0.05 9.66
C ILE A 25 -12.06 0.30 9.03
N ILE A 26 -12.19 1.43 8.34
CA ILE A 26 -13.44 1.83 7.68
C ILE A 26 -13.55 1.12 6.32
N THR A 27 -14.60 0.32 6.13
CA THR A 27 -14.92 -0.34 4.85
C THR A 27 -15.73 0.60 3.96
N VAL A 28 -15.42 0.61 2.66
CA VAL A 28 -16.18 1.34 1.65
C VAL A 28 -17.24 0.40 1.06
N PRO A 29 -18.54 0.76 1.13
CA PRO A 29 -19.60 -0.01 0.49
C PRO A 29 -19.38 -0.12 -1.01
N HIS A 30 -19.52 -1.33 -1.55
CA HIS A 30 -19.35 -1.62 -2.95
C HIS A 30 -20.24 -2.82 -3.34
N ASP A 31 -20.69 -2.85 -4.60
CA ASP A 31 -21.52 -3.93 -5.11
C ASP A 31 -20.68 -5.15 -5.50
N SER A 32 -20.69 -6.17 -4.63
CA SER A 32 -19.92 -7.41 -4.76
C SER A 32 -20.15 -8.20 -6.06
N ARG A 33 -21.19 -7.86 -6.84
CA ARG A 33 -21.42 -8.46 -8.17
C ARG A 33 -20.37 -8.03 -9.20
N TYR A 34 -19.75 -6.86 -9.02
CA TYR A 34 -18.77 -6.31 -9.96
C TYR A 34 -17.32 -6.60 -9.56
N TYR A 35 -17.04 -6.84 -8.27
CA TYR A 35 -15.70 -7.17 -7.80
C TYR A 35 -15.76 -8.08 -6.56
N ASN A 36 -14.98 -9.16 -6.59
CA ASN A 36 -14.87 -10.07 -5.45
C ASN A 36 -13.78 -9.60 -4.49
N GLY A 37 -14.06 -8.54 -3.74
CA GLY A 37 -13.17 -8.00 -2.71
C GLY A 37 -13.76 -6.80 -1.97
N ASN A 38 -13.11 -6.44 -0.86
CA ASN A 38 -13.49 -5.31 -0.02
C ASN A 38 -12.63 -4.09 -0.35
N PHE A 39 -13.26 -2.92 -0.30
CA PHE A 39 -12.58 -1.63 -0.36
C PHE A 39 -12.53 -1.03 1.05
N TYR A 40 -11.47 -0.29 1.35
CA TYR A 40 -11.29 0.36 2.65
C TYR A 40 -10.82 1.79 2.44
N ASP A 41 -11.25 2.71 3.31
CA ASP A 41 -10.81 4.09 3.26
C ASP A 41 -9.31 4.18 3.62
N ALA A 42 -8.59 5.03 2.90
CA ALA A 42 -7.18 5.27 3.09
C ALA A 42 -6.89 6.67 3.65
N ASN A 43 -5.74 6.82 4.31
CA ASN A 43 -5.23 8.12 4.72
C ASN A 43 -4.57 8.83 3.52
N GLY A 44 -5.26 9.84 2.98
CA GLY A 44 -4.78 10.65 1.86
C GLY A 44 -5.60 10.48 0.59
N SER A 45 -5.05 10.92 -0.54
CA SER A 45 -5.73 10.88 -1.84
C SER A 45 -4.74 10.66 -2.98
N TYR A 46 -5.22 10.09 -4.07
CA TYR A 46 -4.43 9.85 -5.27
C TYR A 46 -3.96 11.17 -5.91
N SER A 47 -2.74 11.17 -6.44
CA SER A 47 -2.22 12.28 -7.24
C SER A 47 -1.10 11.77 -8.16
N LEU A 48 -0.57 12.64 -9.04
CA LEU A 48 0.60 12.31 -9.88
C LEU A 48 1.83 11.85 -9.08
N PHE A 49 1.95 12.29 -7.81
CA PHE A 49 3.03 11.91 -6.90
C PHE A 49 2.62 10.82 -5.89
N LYS A 50 1.34 10.44 -5.86
CA LYS A 50 0.78 9.44 -4.93
C LYS A 50 0.01 8.39 -5.73
N SER A 51 0.77 7.56 -6.43
CA SER A 51 0.26 6.42 -7.20
C SER A 51 0.37 5.11 -6.43
N CYS A 52 -0.27 4.05 -6.94
CA CYS A 52 -0.10 2.69 -6.42
C CYS A 52 1.38 2.26 -6.39
N ASN A 53 2.13 2.52 -7.46
CA ASN A 53 3.55 2.18 -7.54
C ASN A 53 4.37 2.93 -6.49
N THR A 54 4.08 4.22 -6.30
CA THR A 54 4.76 5.03 -5.28
C THR A 54 4.44 4.53 -3.87
N TRP A 55 3.17 4.16 -3.62
CA TRP A 55 2.73 3.60 -2.33
C TRP A 55 3.43 2.26 -2.03
N VAL A 56 3.52 1.36 -3.01
CA VAL A 56 4.24 0.08 -2.84
C VAL A 56 5.74 0.34 -2.59
N ASN A 57 6.38 1.19 -3.40
CA ASN A 57 7.80 1.48 -3.28
C ASN A 57 8.15 2.09 -1.91
N ILE A 58 7.31 2.99 -1.38
CA ILE A 58 7.49 3.54 -0.02
C ILE A 58 7.40 2.43 1.04
N GLY A 59 6.43 1.52 0.93
CA GLY A 59 6.26 0.41 1.87
C GLY A 59 7.47 -0.52 1.89
N LEU A 60 7.95 -0.92 0.72
CA LEU A 60 9.16 -1.73 0.57
C LEU A 60 10.40 -1.00 1.12
N LYS A 61 10.58 0.29 0.77
CA LYS A 61 11.71 1.09 1.23
C LYS A 61 11.72 1.27 2.75
N LYS A 62 10.57 1.50 3.37
CA LYS A 62 10.44 1.57 4.83
C LYS A 62 10.77 0.25 5.51
N SER A 63 10.53 -0.86 4.82
CA SER A 63 10.76 -2.21 5.32
C SER A 63 12.17 -2.72 5.03
N ASP A 64 13.07 -1.87 4.53
CA ASP A 64 14.43 -2.22 4.10
C ASP A 64 14.45 -3.37 3.05
N ILE A 65 13.42 -3.41 2.22
CA ILE A 65 13.27 -4.35 1.11
C ILE A 65 13.71 -3.63 -0.18
N SER A 66 14.28 -4.38 -1.13
CA SER A 66 14.83 -3.81 -2.36
C SER A 66 13.79 -2.97 -3.11
N THR A 67 14.20 -1.80 -3.61
CA THR A 67 13.31 -0.82 -4.23
C THR A 67 13.96 -0.11 -5.39
N CYS A 68 13.16 0.51 -6.24
CA CYS A 68 13.67 1.40 -7.27
C CYS A 68 13.77 2.84 -6.75
N LEU A 69 14.66 3.64 -7.35
CA LEU A 69 14.89 5.03 -6.94
C LEU A 69 13.65 5.91 -7.17
N TRP A 70 12.87 5.63 -8.21
CA TRP A 70 11.67 6.37 -8.58
C TRP A 70 10.66 5.51 -9.35
N THR A 71 9.36 5.80 -9.17
CA THR A 71 8.22 5.05 -9.75
C THR A 71 7.32 5.93 -10.64
N PRO A 72 7.84 6.53 -11.72
CA PRO A 72 6.98 7.23 -12.69
C PRO A 72 6.10 6.24 -13.47
N PHE A 73 6.57 5.01 -13.63
CA PHE A 73 5.87 3.88 -14.22
C PHE A 73 5.95 2.66 -13.28
N ASP A 74 5.25 1.58 -13.59
CA ASP A 74 5.25 0.32 -12.84
C ASP A 74 6.50 -0.52 -13.08
N TRP A 75 7.02 -0.54 -14.32
CA TRP A 75 8.16 -1.38 -14.71
C TRP A 75 9.42 -1.19 -13.85
N PRO A 76 9.84 0.04 -13.46
CA PRO A 76 10.99 0.23 -12.59
C PRO A 76 10.87 -0.51 -11.25
N LEU A 77 9.66 -0.58 -10.67
CA LEU A 77 9.40 -1.30 -9.43
C LEU A 77 9.42 -2.82 -9.65
N LEU A 78 8.76 -3.29 -10.72
CA LEU A 78 8.65 -4.72 -11.02
C LEU A 78 9.99 -5.35 -11.44
N ASN A 79 10.85 -4.59 -12.11
CA ASN A 79 12.17 -5.06 -12.57
C ASN A 79 13.17 -5.27 -11.43
N VAL A 80 12.92 -4.78 -10.21
CA VAL A 80 13.80 -5.03 -9.05
C VAL A 80 13.87 -6.52 -8.69
N TYR A 81 12.85 -7.31 -9.07
CA TYR A 81 12.68 -8.70 -8.67
C TYR A 81 12.62 -9.68 -9.85
N LYS A 82 13.06 -9.25 -11.03
CA LYS A 82 13.22 -10.13 -12.19
C LYS A 82 14.55 -10.86 -12.18
#